data_AF-A0A915L782-F1
#
_entry.id   AF-A0A915L782-F1
#
_cell.length_a   1.000
_cell.length_b   1.000
_cell.length_c   1.000
_cell.angle_alpha   90.00
_cell.angle_beta   90.00
_cell.angle_gamma   90.00
#
_symmetry.space_group_name_H-M   'P 1'
#
loop_
_entity.id
_entity.type
_entity.pdbx_description
1 polymer ?
#
loop_
_entity_poly.entity_id
_entity_poly.type
_entity_poly.pdbx_seq_one_letter_code
_entity_poly.pdbx_strand_id
1 'polypeptide(L)'
;MIEPDIRSTLAELGSCPSYDCPLFNNVNDFNILLKDDVDLHFVSLVNWLSLELQRVCKLEECVHKPESMEDVRSFYMELSSLLRELKCPYSAFTGGYLEETLSNEAQRLLLINYLISELQAGCMIESRIDRPSKTCGVSAEPSCAGSETAAQLKIMLVCLGFPKPPPNITSKQLFDKVCQKVTEHISKIPKGNLGDALFTGVLSEKQWQTLNTINETMTDEYKWREDVLLKRLDVTILSFTWCDRLKVKNNFFHGLLNMANC
;
A
#
# COMPACT_ATOMS: atom_id res chain seq x y z
N MET A 1 6.41 -11.27 19.45
CA MET A 1 6.03 -9.86 19.23
C MET A 1 5.57 -9.56 17.80
N ILE A 2 5.59 -10.54 16.88
CA ILE A 2 5.28 -10.37 15.44
C ILE A 2 3.78 -10.61 15.13
N GLU A 3 3.10 -11.47 15.91
CA GLU A 3 1.68 -11.80 15.71
C GLU A 3 0.66 -10.65 15.77
N PRO A 4 0.72 -9.69 16.72
CA PRO A 4 -0.34 -8.67 16.83
C PRO A 4 -0.35 -7.69 15.66
N ASP A 5 0.81 -7.44 15.05
CA ASP A 5 0.99 -6.51 13.93
C ASP A 5 0.46 -7.09 12.61
N ILE A 6 0.71 -8.39 12.38
CA ILE A 6 0.17 -9.13 11.23
C ILE A 6 -1.37 -9.17 11.28
N ARG A 7 -1.95 -9.37 12.47
CA ARG A 7 -3.41 -9.40 12.65
C ARG A 7 -4.06 -8.04 12.36
N SER A 8 -3.47 -6.95 12.85
CA SER A 8 -3.96 -5.59 12.55
C SER A 8 -3.88 -5.31 11.05
N THR A 9 -2.75 -5.65 10.44
CA THR A 9 -2.51 -5.42 9.02
C THR A 9 -3.47 -6.21 8.12
N LEU A 10 -3.71 -7.50 8.43
CA LEU A 10 -4.66 -8.32 7.68
C LEU A 10 -6.10 -7.84 7.86
N ALA A 11 -6.47 -7.37 9.06
CA ALA A 11 -7.77 -6.77 9.29
C ALA A 11 -7.96 -5.48 8.47
N GLU A 12 -6.93 -4.63 8.37
CA GLU A 12 -6.95 -3.44 7.53
C GLU A 12 -7.06 -3.78 6.03
N LEU A 13 -6.36 -4.81 5.56
CA LEU A 13 -6.41 -5.28 4.16
C LEU A 13 -7.76 -5.95 3.81
N GLY A 14 -8.29 -6.80 4.70
CA GLY A 14 -9.60 -7.44 4.55
C GLY A 14 -10.79 -6.50 4.79
N SER A 15 -10.55 -5.31 5.35
CA SER A 15 -11.58 -4.29 5.55
C SER A 15 -11.88 -3.47 4.27
N CYS A 16 -11.06 -3.60 3.23
CA CYS A 16 -11.27 -2.88 1.99
C CYS A 16 -12.41 -3.53 1.18
N PRO A 17 -13.46 -2.80 0.78
CA PRO A 17 -14.67 -3.37 0.16
C PRO A 17 -14.47 -4.01 -1.23
N SER A 18 -13.26 -3.98 -1.80
CA SER A 18 -12.88 -4.75 -2.99
C SER A 18 -12.24 -6.11 -2.68
N TYR A 19 -12.03 -6.42 -1.40
CA TYR A 19 -11.26 -7.56 -0.91
C TYR A 19 -12.14 -8.40 0.02
N ASP A 20 -12.97 -9.27 -0.55
CA ASP A 20 -13.76 -10.23 0.21
C ASP A 20 -12.81 -11.35 0.69
N CYS A 21 -12.01 -11.07 1.71
CA CYS A 21 -11.04 -12.02 2.26
C CYS A 21 -11.80 -13.17 2.95
N PRO A 22 -11.70 -14.42 2.47
CA PRO A 22 -12.56 -15.50 2.95
C PRO A 22 -12.36 -15.92 4.41
N LEU A 23 -11.30 -15.43 5.08
CA LEU A 23 -10.76 -16.06 6.29
C LEU A 23 -10.99 -15.32 7.61
N PHE A 24 -11.57 -14.12 7.65
CA PHE A 24 -11.57 -13.35 8.90
C PHE A 24 -12.88 -12.63 9.20
N ASN A 25 -13.86 -13.41 9.67
CA ASN A 25 -14.96 -12.87 10.47
C ASN A 25 -14.66 -12.92 11.98
N ASN A 26 -13.58 -13.60 12.44
CA ASN A 26 -13.26 -13.71 13.87
C ASN A 26 -11.75 -13.81 14.16
N VAL A 27 -11.32 -13.24 15.30
CA VAL A 27 -9.92 -13.18 15.79
C VAL A 27 -9.34 -14.57 16.10
N ASN A 28 -10.19 -15.57 16.33
CA ASN A 28 -9.78 -16.94 16.62
C ASN A 28 -9.26 -17.71 15.39
N ASP A 29 -9.54 -17.25 14.17
CA ASP A 29 -9.17 -17.94 12.94
C ASP A 29 -7.66 -17.85 12.65
N PHE A 30 -6.97 -16.81 13.16
CA PHE A 30 -5.52 -16.66 13.00
C PHE A 30 -4.71 -17.69 13.81
N ASN A 31 -5.21 -18.10 14.98
CA ASN A 31 -4.59 -19.18 15.76
C ASN A 31 -4.73 -20.54 15.06
N ILE A 32 -5.71 -20.69 14.15
CA ILE A 32 -5.92 -21.93 13.38
C ILE A 32 -4.85 -22.06 12.29
N LEU A 33 -4.40 -20.94 11.70
CA LEU A 33 -3.33 -20.87 10.70
C LEU A 33 -1.93 -21.22 11.25
N LEU A 34 -1.79 -21.27 12.57
CA LEU A 34 -0.54 -21.55 13.30
C LEU A 34 -0.44 -22.98 13.83
N LYS A 35 -1.37 -23.87 13.44
CA LYS A 35 -1.28 -25.30 13.79
C LYS A 35 -0.04 -25.95 13.17
N ASP A 36 0.30 -27.14 13.65
CA ASP A 36 1.59 -27.81 13.45
C ASP A 36 2.03 -28.02 11.99
N ASP A 37 1.12 -27.97 11.00
CA ASP A 37 1.44 -28.22 9.59
C ASP A 37 0.63 -27.35 8.60
N VAL A 38 1.04 -27.37 7.32
CA VAL A 38 0.30 -26.74 6.21
C VAL A 38 -1.08 -27.39 6.09
N ASP A 39 -2.13 -26.58 6.20
CA ASP A 39 -3.52 -27.02 6.10
C ASP A 39 -4.30 -26.25 5.04
N LEU A 40 -5.58 -26.62 4.85
CA LEU A 40 -6.45 -25.96 3.88
C LEU A 40 -6.67 -24.47 4.18
N HIS A 41 -6.56 -24.03 5.44
CA HIS A 41 -6.72 -22.61 5.81
C HIS A 41 -5.49 -21.82 5.37
N PHE A 42 -4.29 -22.34 5.65
CA PHE A 42 -3.03 -21.75 5.22
C PHE A 42 -2.97 -21.61 3.71
N VAL A 43 -3.30 -22.69 2.98
CA VAL A 43 -3.29 -22.67 1.52
C VAL A 43 -4.32 -21.71 0.95
N SER A 44 -5.52 -21.63 1.56
CA SER A 44 -6.54 -20.66 1.14
C SER A 44 -6.09 -19.21 1.35
N LEU A 45 -5.38 -18.92 2.45
CA LEU A 45 -4.82 -17.60 2.71
C LEU A 45 -3.76 -17.21 1.67
N VAL A 46 -2.83 -18.13 1.40
CA VAL A 46 -1.75 -17.89 0.43
C VAL A 46 -2.32 -17.72 -0.98
N ASN A 47 -3.32 -18.53 -1.36
CA ASN A 47 -4.05 -18.36 -2.62
C ASN A 47 -4.65 -16.95 -2.71
N TRP A 48 -5.39 -16.51 -1.68
CA TRP A 48 -5.99 -15.17 -1.67
C TRP A 48 -4.94 -14.06 -1.76
N LEU A 49 -3.88 -14.11 -0.94
CA LEU A 49 -2.77 -13.15 -1.00
C LEU A 49 -2.11 -13.12 -2.38
N SER A 50 -1.95 -14.28 -3.03
CA SER A 50 -1.35 -14.36 -4.36
C SER A 50 -2.21 -13.71 -5.44
N LEU A 51 -3.54 -13.86 -5.37
CA LEU A 51 -4.46 -13.24 -6.33
C LEU A 51 -4.46 -11.72 -6.20
N GLU A 52 -4.39 -11.21 -4.97
CA GLU A 52 -4.31 -9.77 -4.74
C GLU A 52 -2.96 -9.20 -5.16
N LEU A 53 -1.86 -9.91 -4.88
CA LEU A 53 -0.54 -9.56 -5.39
C LEU A 53 -0.51 -9.56 -6.92
N GLN A 54 -1.13 -10.55 -7.57
CA GLN A 54 -1.24 -10.60 -9.02
C GLN A 54 -1.97 -9.37 -9.56
N ARG A 55 -3.08 -8.97 -8.93
CA ARG A 55 -3.87 -7.81 -9.30
C ARG A 55 -3.11 -6.49 -9.15
N VAL A 56 -2.47 -6.28 -7.99
CA VAL A 56 -1.82 -5.02 -7.62
C VAL A 56 -0.44 -4.87 -8.27
N CYS A 57 0.36 -5.93 -8.24
CA CYS A 57 1.73 -5.92 -8.74
C CYS A 57 1.83 -6.36 -10.21
N LYS A 58 0.72 -6.75 -10.84
CA LYS A 58 0.64 -7.20 -12.25
C LYS A 58 1.55 -8.41 -12.53
N LEU A 59 1.55 -9.37 -11.63
CA LEU A 59 2.34 -10.59 -11.74
C LEU A 59 1.74 -11.54 -12.77
N GLU A 60 2.58 -12.40 -13.36
CA GLU A 60 2.13 -13.49 -14.22
C GLU A 60 1.74 -14.71 -13.39
N GLU A 61 2.49 -15.01 -12.34
CA GLU A 61 2.29 -16.17 -11.48
C GLU A 61 1.26 -15.89 -10.38
N CYS A 62 0.50 -16.94 -10.01
CA CYS A 62 -0.38 -16.95 -8.85
C CYS A 62 -0.45 -18.37 -8.28
N VAL A 63 -0.93 -18.49 -7.04
CA VAL A 63 -1.01 -19.78 -6.34
C VAL A 63 -2.47 -20.18 -6.26
N HIS A 64 -2.80 -21.37 -6.73
CA HIS A 64 -4.15 -21.92 -6.68
C HIS A 64 -4.34 -22.78 -5.44
N LYS A 65 -5.58 -22.80 -4.95
CA LYS A 65 -5.99 -23.72 -3.91
C LYS A 65 -6.08 -25.14 -4.49
N PRO A 66 -5.40 -26.14 -3.92
CA PRO A 66 -5.52 -27.52 -4.34
C PRO A 66 -6.88 -28.09 -3.95
N GLU A 67 -7.40 -29.01 -4.75
CA GLU A 67 -8.70 -29.66 -4.51
C GLU A 67 -8.68 -30.56 -3.27
N SER A 68 -7.50 -31.13 -2.97
CA SER A 68 -7.24 -31.98 -1.82
C SER A 68 -5.81 -31.78 -1.29
N MET A 69 -5.55 -32.19 -0.05
CA MET A 69 -4.18 -32.17 0.51
C MET A 69 -3.26 -33.21 -0.16
N GLU A 70 -3.80 -34.17 -0.92
CA GLU A 70 -3.01 -35.13 -1.70
C GLU A 70 -2.30 -34.45 -2.89
N ASP A 71 -2.85 -33.33 -3.37
CA ASP A 71 -2.33 -32.56 -4.50
C ASP A 71 -1.52 -31.32 -4.07
N VAL A 72 -1.18 -31.18 -2.79
CA VAL A 72 -0.47 -30.00 -2.24
C VAL A 72 0.89 -29.72 -2.92
N ARG A 73 1.43 -30.69 -3.65
CA ARG A 73 2.66 -30.52 -4.44
C ARG A 73 2.52 -29.45 -5.52
N SER A 74 1.37 -29.33 -6.18
CA SER A 74 1.15 -28.26 -7.18
C SER A 74 1.20 -26.89 -6.52
N PHE A 75 0.59 -26.75 -5.34
CA PHE A 75 0.65 -25.53 -4.52
C PHE A 75 2.09 -25.10 -4.23
N TYR A 76 2.98 -26.01 -3.81
CA TYR A 76 4.38 -25.67 -3.54
C TYR A 76 5.12 -25.21 -4.80
N MET A 77 4.83 -25.80 -5.97
CA MET A 77 5.46 -25.42 -7.23
C MET A 77 5.04 -24.02 -7.68
N GLU A 78 3.74 -23.73 -7.62
CA GLU A 78 3.17 -22.42 -7.94
C GLU A 78 3.68 -21.35 -6.96
N LEU A 79 3.73 -21.68 -5.67
CA LEU A 79 4.29 -20.79 -4.65
C LEU A 79 5.77 -20.49 -4.91
N SER A 80 6.55 -21.48 -5.33
CA SER A 80 7.95 -21.27 -5.70
C SER A 80 8.10 -20.33 -6.89
N SER A 81 7.25 -20.49 -7.91
CA SER A 81 7.22 -19.60 -9.08
C SER A 81 6.86 -18.17 -8.69
N LEU A 82 5.80 -17.98 -7.91
CA LEU A 82 5.39 -16.67 -7.39
C LEU A 82 6.52 -15.99 -6.60
N LEU A 83 7.15 -16.71 -5.66
CA LEU A 83 8.21 -16.15 -4.83
C LEU A 83 9.46 -15.79 -5.65
N ARG A 84 9.72 -16.51 -6.74
CA ARG A 84 10.79 -16.17 -7.67
C ARG A 84 10.48 -14.92 -8.48
N GLU A 85 9.23 -14.76 -8.94
CA GLU A 85 8.79 -13.55 -9.65
C GLU A 85 8.84 -12.31 -8.73
N LEU A 86 8.39 -12.45 -7.48
CA LEU A 86 8.49 -11.44 -6.43
C LEU A 86 9.94 -11.14 -5.99
N LYS A 87 10.92 -11.93 -6.46
CA LYS A 87 12.33 -11.85 -6.06
C LYS A 87 12.52 -11.94 -4.54
N CYS A 88 11.84 -12.91 -3.94
CA CYS A 88 11.85 -13.13 -2.50
C CYS A 88 13.29 -13.18 -1.95
N PRO A 89 13.65 -12.34 -0.96
CA PRO A 89 15.02 -12.24 -0.45
C PRO A 89 15.39 -13.38 0.50
N TYR A 90 14.41 -14.17 0.96
CA TYR A 90 14.63 -15.25 1.90
C TYR A 90 15.12 -16.51 1.18
N SER A 91 16.36 -16.90 1.49
CA SER A 91 16.99 -18.11 0.95
C SER A 91 16.20 -19.39 1.31
N ALA A 92 15.50 -19.37 2.44
CA ALA A 92 14.64 -20.47 2.89
C ALA A 92 13.56 -20.83 1.86
N PHE A 93 13.01 -19.85 1.13
CA PHE A 93 11.95 -20.10 0.16
C PHE A 93 12.42 -20.25 -1.29
N THR A 94 13.68 -19.94 -1.56
CA THR A 94 14.28 -20.02 -2.91
C THR A 94 15.16 -21.25 -3.11
N GLY A 95 15.38 -22.05 -2.05
CA GLY A 95 16.24 -23.23 -2.05
C GLY A 95 15.60 -24.55 -2.54
N GLY A 96 14.31 -24.55 -2.91
CA GLY A 96 13.63 -25.71 -3.52
C GLY A 96 13.05 -26.75 -2.56
N TYR A 97 13.16 -26.57 -1.24
CA TYR A 97 12.61 -27.46 -0.21
C TYR A 97 11.46 -26.80 0.56
N LEU A 98 10.47 -26.26 -0.18
CA LEU A 98 9.37 -25.49 0.43
C LEU A 98 8.52 -26.34 1.36
N GLU A 99 8.29 -27.61 1.04
CA GLU A 99 7.53 -28.54 1.88
C GLU A 99 8.16 -28.69 3.27
N GLU A 100 9.44 -29.04 3.34
CA GLU A 100 10.18 -29.16 4.60
C GLU A 100 10.30 -27.82 5.34
N THR A 101 10.45 -26.72 4.59
CA THR A 101 10.58 -25.38 5.16
C THR A 101 9.27 -24.94 5.82
N LEU A 102 8.13 -25.19 5.16
CA LEU A 102 6.81 -24.77 5.61
C LEU A 102 6.20 -25.72 6.64
N SER A 103 6.82 -26.86 6.95
CA SER A 103 6.51 -27.62 8.17
C SER A 103 6.86 -26.85 9.45
N ASN A 104 7.74 -25.84 9.38
CA ASN A 104 8.08 -24.98 10.51
C ASN A 104 7.12 -23.78 10.64
N GLU A 105 6.49 -23.63 11.80
CA GLU A 105 5.57 -22.52 12.12
C GLU A 105 6.20 -21.14 11.87
N ALA A 106 7.45 -20.93 12.29
CA ALA A 106 8.12 -19.65 12.12
C ALA A 106 8.34 -19.30 10.65
N GLN A 107 8.53 -20.31 9.79
CA GLN A 107 8.69 -20.11 8.35
C GLN A 107 7.34 -19.82 7.66
N ARG A 108 6.25 -20.49 8.10
CA ARG A 108 4.89 -20.15 7.65
C ARG A 108 4.53 -18.70 7.98
N LEU A 109 4.82 -18.26 9.20
CA LEU A 109 4.63 -16.87 9.62
C LEU A 109 5.46 -15.89 8.82
N LEU A 110 6.74 -16.22 8.58
CA LEU A 110 7.63 -15.38 7.79
C LEU A 110 7.11 -15.21 6.35
N LEU A 111 6.63 -16.30 5.73
CA LEU A 111 6.04 -16.25 4.40
C LEU A 111 4.80 -15.36 4.37
N ILE A 112 3.85 -15.55 5.30
CA ILE A 112 2.63 -14.75 5.38
C ILE A 112 2.98 -13.27 5.55
N ASN A 113 3.89 -12.96 6.48
CA ASN A 113 4.32 -11.57 6.72
C ASN A 113 4.98 -10.94 5.48
N TYR A 114 5.80 -11.72 4.78
CA TYR A 114 6.43 -11.29 3.53
C TYR A 114 5.37 -10.96 2.46
N LEU A 115 4.44 -11.88 2.17
CA LEU A 115 3.40 -11.68 1.17
C LEU A 115 2.49 -10.47 1.51
N ILE A 116 2.15 -10.29 2.77
CA ILE A 116 1.40 -9.13 3.25
C ILE A 116 2.19 -7.83 3.02
N SER A 117 3.47 -7.82 3.39
CA SER A 117 4.33 -6.65 3.24
C SER A 117 4.46 -6.23 1.77
N GLU A 118 4.62 -7.21 0.87
CA GLU A 118 4.64 -6.97 -0.58
C GLU A 118 3.29 -6.48 -1.10
N LEU A 119 2.17 -7.01 -0.60
CA LEU A 119 0.84 -6.54 -0.98
C LEU A 119 0.62 -5.10 -0.54
N GLN A 120 1.00 -4.75 0.69
CA GLN A 120 0.95 -3.38 1.18
C GLN A 120 1.82 -2.45 0.34
N ALA A 121 3.05 -2.86 0.02
CA ALA A 121 3.95 -2.09 -0.84
C ALA A 121 3.32 -1.87 -2.23
N GLY A 122 2.75 -2.92 -2.83
CA GLY A 122 2.00 -2.84 -4.08
C GLY A 122 0.86 -1.83 -4.00
N CYS A 123 0.02 -1.89 -2.97
CA CYS A 123 -1.12 -0.98 -2.77
C CYS A 123 -0.65 0.47 -2.62
N MET A 124 0.46 0.70 -1.92
CA MET A 124 1.06 2.03 -1.79
C MET A 124 1.56 2.57 -3.13
N ILE A 125 2.06 1.72 -4.02
CA ILE A 125 2.51 2.10 -5.36
C ILE A 125 1.30 2.38 -6.26
N GLU A 126 0.30 1.49 -6.29
CA GLU A 126 -0.94 1.66 -7.07
C GLU A 126 -1.66 2.97 -6.70
N SER A 127 -1.83 3.25 -5.40
CA SER A 127 -2.45 4.48 -4.90
C SER A 127 -1.63 5.77 -5.14
N ARG A 128 -0.36 5.66 -5.52
CA ARG A 128 0.45 6.80 -5.99
C ARG A 128 0.26 7.03 -7.50
N ILE A 129 0.02 5.97 -8.28
CA ILE A 129 -0.20 6.06 -9.74
C ILE A 129 -1.54 6.73 -10.05
N ASP A 130 -2.58 6.48 -9.25
CA ASP A 130 -3.91 7.09 -9.42
C ASP A 130 -4.02 8.53 -8.89
N ARG A 131 -2.98 9.04 -8.22
CA ARG A 131 -2.90 10.48 -7.96
C ARG A 131 -2.41 11.15 -9.24
N PRO A 132 -3.15 12.13 -9.81
CA PRO A 132 -2.59 12.96 -10.88
C PRO A 132 -1.29 13.56 -10.35
N SER A 133 -0.19 13.13 -10.95
CA SER A 133 1.17 13.35 -10.50
C SER A 133 1.39 14.82 -10.10
N LYS A 134 1.75 15.04 -8.83
CA LYS A 134 2.55 16.20 -8.45
C LYS A 134 4.00 15.89 -8.81
N THR A 135 4.32 15.84 -10.09
CA THR A 135 5.70 16.08 -10.50
C THR A 135 5.97 17.54 -10.23
N CYS A 136 6.79 17.80 -9.23
CA CYS A 136 7.58 19.02 -9.14
C CYS A 136 8.45 19.06 -10.41
N GLY A 137 7.94 19.69 -11.45
CA GLY A 137 8.52 19.71 -12.78
C GLY A 137 7.73 20.68 -13.63
N VAL A 138 8.26 21.89 -13.75
CA VAL A 138 7.77 22.97 -14.59
C VAL A 138 7.45 22.43 -15.99
N SER A 139 6.17 22.39 -16.36
CA SER A 139 5.59 22.67 -17.69
C SER A 139 4.21 22.02 -17.80
N ALA A 140 3.18 22.77 -17.40
CA ALA A 140 1.83 22.51 -17.87
C ALA A 140 1.25 23.86 -18.32
N GLU A 141 0.92 23.93 -19.60
CA GLU A 141 0.24 25.04 -20.26
C GLU A 141 -0.97 25.55 -19.42
N PRO A 142 -1.20 26.87 -19.40
CA PRO A 142 -2.20 27.50 -18.55
C PRO A 142 -3.59 27.32 -19.14
N SER A 143 -4.27 26.22 -18.81
CA SER A 143 -5.69 26.07 -19.12
C SER A 143 -6.51 25.51 -17.94
N CYS A 144 -6.27 26.08 -16.76
CA CYS A 144 -7.29 26.39 -15.76
C CYS A 144 -6.64 27.25 -14.68
N ALA A 145 -7.01 28.54 -14.61
CA ALA A 145 -6.62 29.45 -13.55
C ALA A 145 -7.35 29.09 -12.24
N GLY A 146 -7.00 27.94 -11.64
CA GLY A 146 -7.55 27.45 -10.38
C GLY A 146 -6.46 27.30 -9.32
N SER A 147 -6.78 27.67 -8.08
CA SER A 147 -5.96 27.32 -6.91
C SER A 147 -5.81 25.80 -6.79
N GLU A 148 -4.72 25.32 -6.18
CA GLU A 148 -4.53 23.91 -5.82
C GLU A 148 -5.75 23.33 -5.08
N THR A 149 -6.39 24.13 -4.24
CA THR A 149 -7.64 23.78 -3.54
C THR A 149 -8.78 23.44 -4.49
N ALA A 150 -8.89 24.16 -5.62
CA ALA A 150 -9.92 23.90 -6.62
C ALA A 150 -9.66 22.60 -7.38
N ALA A 151 -8.39 22.25 -7.63
CA ALA A 151 -8.02 20.97 -8.22
C ALA A 151 -8.38 19.81 -7.29
N GLN A 152 -8.09 19.92 -6.00
CA GLN A 152 -8.44 18.90 -5.00
C GLN A 152 -9.95 18.72 -4.84
N LEU A 153 -10.71 19.83 -4.80
CA LEU A 153 -12.17 19.76 -4.79
C LEU A 153 -12.74 19.05 -6.02
N LYS A 154 -12.16 19.29 -7.20
CA LYS A 154 -12.57 18.61 -8.43
C LYS A 154 -12.34 17.10 -8.34
N ILE A 155 -11.16 16.67 -7.85
CA ILE A 155 -10.84 15.25 -7.66
C ILE A 155 -11.84 14.61 -6.70
N MET A 156 -12.08 15.24 -5.54
CA MET A 156 -13.05 14.74 -4.56
C MET A 156 -14.44 14.54 -5.16
N LEU A 157 -14.95 15.51 -5.93
CA LEU A 157 -16.26 15.41 -6.57
C LEU A 157 -16.32 14.27 -7.60
N VAL A 158 -15.27 14.09 -8.40
CA VAL A 158 -15.18 13.00 -9.37
C VAL A 158 -15.12 11.64 -8.67
N CYS A 159 -14.31 11.49 -7.63
CA CYS A 159 -14.23 10.26 -6.82
C CYS A 159 -15.57 9.90 -6.17
N LEU A 160 -16.27 10.91 -5.67
CA LEU A 160 -17.63 10.76 -5.15
C LEU A 160 -18.68 10.63 -6.26
N GLY A 161 -18.32 10.57 -7.54
CA GLY A 161 -19.25 10.38 -8.65
C GLY A 161 -20.25 11.51 -8.83
N PHE A 162 -19.91 12.74 -8.41
CA PHE A 162 -20.77 13.90 -8.64
C PHE A 162 -20.69 14.35 -10.11
N PRO A 163 -21.82 14.76 -10.71
CA PRO A 163 -21.78 15.50 -11.97
C PRO A 163 -21.19 16.90 -11.74
N LYS A 164 -20.84 17.58 -12.84
CA LYS A 164 -20.34 18.96 -12.80
C LYS A 164 -21.32 19.84 -11.99
N PRO A 165 -20.85 20.55 -10.95
CA PRO A 165 -21.73 21.35 -10.11
C PRO A 165 -22.43 22.46 -10.92
N PRO A 166 -23.70 22.79 -10.60
CA PRO A 166 -24.39 23.91 -11.22
C PRO A 166 -23.64 25.23 -11.00
N PRO A 167 -23.66 26.18 -11.95
CA PRO A 167 -22.94 27.45 -11.82
C PRO A 167 -23.40 28.30 -10.62
N ASN A 168 -24.61 28.07 -10.11
CA ASN A 168 -25.21 28.85 -9.03
C ASN A 168 -25.14 28.17 -7.66
N ILE A 169 -24.38 27.07 -7.53
CA ILE A 169 -24.28 26.35 -6.25
C ILE A 169 -23.46 27.15 -5.23
N THR A 170 -23.99 27.29 -4.03
CA THR A 170 -23.23 27.88 -2.91
C THR A 170 -22.26 26.86 -2.32
N SER A 171 -21.17 27.34 -1.70
CA SER A 171 -20.20 26.46 -1.03
C SER A 171 -20.87 25.57 0.02
N LYS A 172 -21.80 26.13 0.80
CA LYS A 172 -22.56 25.39 1.82
C LYS A 172 -23.35 24.24 1.19
N GLN A 173 -24.14 24.51 0.15
CA GLN A 173 -24.93 23.47 -0.53
C GLN A 173 -24.06 22.38 -1.17
N LEU A 174 -22.87 22.75 -1.68
CA LEU A 174 -21.92 21.78 -2.21
C LEU A 174 -21.43 20.85 -1.10
N PHE A 175 -20.96 21.39 0.02
CA PHE A 175 -20.46 20.59 1.13
C PHE A 175 -21.56 19.78 1.83
N ASP A 176 -22.79 20.31 1.95
CA ASP A 176 -23.93 19.56 2.49
C ASP A 176 -24.20 18.30 1.64
N LYS A 177 -24.18 18.44 0.30
CA LYS A 177 -24.33 17.29 -0.61
C LYS A 177 -23.16 16.32 -0.50
N VAL A 178 -21.93 16.81 -0.42
CA VAL A 178 -20.73 15.98 -0.23
C VAL A 178 -20.84 15.16 1.05
N CYS A 179 -21.17 15.81 2.18
CA CYS A 179 -21.37 15.15 3.47
C CYS A 179 -22.43 14.05 3.36
N GLN A 180 -23.60 14.34 2.76
CA GLN A 180 -24.65 13.35 2.56
C GLN A 180 -24.14 12.13 1.78
N LYS A 181 -23.46 12.35 0.65
CA LYS A 181 -22.94 11.29 -0.20
C LYS A 181 -21.88 10.44 0.51
N VAL A 182 -21.00 11.08 1.30
CA VAL A 182 -20.02 10.37 2.14
C VAL A 182 -20.72 9.51 3.18
N THR A 183 -21.74 10.04 3.88
CA THR A 183 -22.53 9.26 4.85
C THR A 183 -23.25 8.08 4.18
N GLU A 184 -23.81 8.26 2.99
CA GLU A 184 -24.41 7.18 2.20
C GLU A 184 -23.39 6.10 1.84
N HIS A 185 -22.17 6.47 1.44
CA HIS A 185 -21.10 5.51 1.17
C HIS A 185 -20.66 4.77 2.43
N ILE A 186 -20.48 5.48 3.56
CA ILE A 186 -20.14 4.87 4.85
C ILE A 186 -21.21 3.88 5.29
N SER A 187 -22.50 4.17 5.07
CA SER A 187 -23.60 3.27 5.44
C SER A 187 -23.61 1.93 4.67
N LYS A 188 -22.93 1.86 3.53
CA LYS A 188 -22.79 0.65 2.70
C LYS A 188 -21.59 -0.20 3.09
N ILE A 189 -20.68 0.32 3.91
CA ILE A 189 -19.49 -0.41 4.38
C ILE A 189 -19.94 -1.35 5.51
N PRO A 190 -19.53 -2.64 5.49
CA PRO A 190 -19.85 -3.58 6.56
C PRO A 190 -19.39 -3.08 7.94
N LYS A 191 -20.18 -3.39 8.97
CA LYS A 191 -19.87 -3.00 10.36
C LYS A 191 -18.63 -3.76 10.84
N GLY A 192 -17.55 -3.03 11.12
CA GLY A 192 -16.25 -3.58 11.55
C GLY A 192 -15.09 -3.11 10.68
N ASN A 193 -15.34 -2.68 9.45
CA ASN A 193 -14.30 -2.28 8.49
C ASN A 193 -13.85 -0.82 8.65
N LEU A 194 -14.69 0.02 9.25
CA LEU A 194 -14.34 1.40 9.58
C LEU A 194 -14.02 1.42 11.07
N GLY A 195 -12.74 1.63 11.41
CA GLY A 195 -12.30 1.76 12.80
C GLY A 195 -13.02 2.89 13.53
N ASP A 196 -12.94 2.88 14.85
CA ASP A 196 -13.55 3.92 15.68
C ASP A 196 -13.05 5.31 15.27
N ALA A 197 -13.96 6.30 15.28
CA ALA A 197 -13.59 7.67 14.98
C ALA A 197 -12.50 8.14 15.96
N LEU A 198 -11.34 8.53 15.42
CA LEU A 198 -10.22 9.05 16.20
C LEU A 198 -10.62 10.28 17.04
N PHE A 199 -11.66 11.01 16.60
CA PHE A 199 -12.21 12.16 17.30
C PHE A 199 -13.71 12.33 16.97
N THR A 200 -14.55 12.56 17.99
CA THR A 200 -16.01 12.70 17.85
C THR A 200 -16.55 14.06 18.32
N GLY A 201 -15.65 15.01 18.62
CA GLY A 201 -16.02 16.34 19.09
C GLY A 201 -16.18 17.38 17.99
N VAL A 202 -16.60 18.59 18.37
CA VAL A 202 -16.53 19.78 17.53
C VAL A 202 -15.40 20.67 18.05
N LEU A 203 -14.50 21.07 17.16
CA LEU A 203 -13.40 21.96 17.50
C LEU A 203 -13.88 23.42 17.52
N SER A 204 -13.51 24.15 18.56
CA SER A 204 -13.66 25.60 18.62
C SER A 204 -12.66 26.30 17.68
N GLU A 205 -12.93 27.56 17.34
CA GLU A 205 -12.05 28.38 16.49
C GLU A 205 -10.60 28.42 16.99
N LYS A 206 -10.40 28.57 18.32
CA LYS A 206 -9.05 28.55 18.92
C LYS A 206 -8.35 27.21 18.73
N GLN A 207 -9.09 26.11 18.87
CA GLN A 207 -8.54 24.77 18.67
C GLN A 207 -8.21 24.49 17.20
N TRP A 208 -9.02 24.99 16.27
CA TRP A 208 -8.71 24.94 14.83
C TRP A 208 -7.43 25.68 14.50
N GLN A 209 -7.23 26.87 15.07
CA GLN A 209 -5.99 27.63 14.89
C GLN A 209 -4.78 26.86 15.43
N THR A 210 -4.89 26.28 16.64
CA THR A 210 -3.82 25.43 17.20
C THR A 210 -3.53 24.23 16.31
N LEU A 211 -4.56 23.55 15.79
CA LEU A 211 -4.41 22.40 14.90
C LEU A 211 -3.69 22.80 13.60
N ASN A 212 -4.04 23.94 13.01
CA ASN A 212 -3.37 24.47 11.82
C ASN A 212 -1.89 24.74 12.09
N THR A 213 -1.55 25.38 13.21
CA THR A 213 -0.14 25.62 13.58
C THR A 213 0.64 24.31 13.74
N ILE A 214 0.04 23.30 14.39
CA ILE A 214 0.66 21.98 14.52
C ILE A 214 0.87 21.36 13.13
N ASN A 215 -0.15 21.40 12.27
CA ASN A 215 -0.09 20.82 10.93
C ASN A 215 0.97 21.51 10.05
N GLU A 216 1.06 22.84 10.09
CA GLU A 216 2.09 23.62 9.40
C GLU A 216 3.48 23.23 9.88
N THR A 217 3.69 23.23 11.20
CA THR A 217 4.98 22.86 11.80
C THR A 217 5.38 21.44 11.40
N MET A 218 4.46 20.48 11.50
CA MET A 218 4.71 19.07 11.12
C MET A 218 5.03 18.96 9.63
N THR A 219 4.29 19.66 8.78
CA THR A 219 4.51 19.63 7.32
C THR A 219 5.90 20.15 6.97
N ASP A 220 6.34 21.25 7.58
CA ASP A 220 7.67 21.81 7.35
C ASP A 220 8.77 20.88 7.87
N GLU A 221 8.58 20.33 9.06
CA GLU A 221 9.46 19.33 9.67
C GLU A 221 9.59 18.05 8.80
N TYR A 222 8.51 17.57 8.19
CA TYR A 222 8.56 16.43 7.27
C TYR A 222 9.29 16.76 5.97
N LYS A 223 9.04 17.94 5.38
CA LYS A 223 9.78 18.40 4.19
C LYS A 223 11.27 18.50 4.48
N TRP A 224 11.66 19.08 5.62
CA TRP A 224 13.06 19.14 6.03
C TRP A 224 13.70 17.76 6.16
N ARG A 225 13.00 16.78 6.75
CA ARG A 225 13.51 15.41 6.85
C ARG A 225 13.66 14.76 5.47
N GLU A 226 12.70 14.96 4.58
CA GLU A 226 12.74 14.49 3.20
C GLU A 226 13.97 15.07 2.47
N ASP A 227 14.16 16.38 2.51
CA ASP A 227 15.30 17.07 1.90
C ASP A 227 16.64 16.58 2.46
N VAL A 228 16.72 16.37 3.78
CA VAL A 228 17.92 15.82 4.43
C VAL A 228 18.20 14.39 3.96
N LEU A 229 17.17 13.53 3.86
CA LEU A 229 17.34 12.15 3.40
C LEU A 229 17.76 12.10 1.93
N LEU A 230 17.13 12.90 1.07
CA LEU A 230 17.53 13.05 -0.33
C LEU A 230 18.96 13.57 -0.44
N LYS A 231 19.33 14.60 0.32
CA LYS A 231 20.69 15.14 0.30
C LYS A 231 21.72 14.14 0.79
N ARG A 232 21.40 13.35 1.81
CA ARG A 232 22.26 12.27 2.31
C ARG A 232 22.45 11.18 1.26
N LEU A 233 21.39 10.81 0.54
CA LEU A 233 21.47 9.87 -0.56
C LEU A 233 22.40 10.42 -1.67
N ASP A 234 22.22 11.68 -2.07
CA ASP A 234 23.07 12.34 -3.06
C ASP A 234 24.54 12.32 -2.66
N VAL A 235 24.85 12.72 -1.42
CA VAL A 235 26.24 12.76 -0.93
C VAL A 235 26.81 11.34 -0.84
N THR A 236 25.99 10.34 -0.50
CA THR A 236 26.42 8.93 -0.49
C THR A 236 26.76 8.46 -1.90
N ILE A 237 25.91 8.75 -2.90
CA ILE A 237 26.16 8.43 -4.30
C ILE A 237 27.43 9.14 -4.79
N LEU A 238 27.58 10.43 -4.50
CA LEU A 238 28.75 11.21 -4.88
C LEU A 238 30.04 10.67 -4.23
N SER A 239 29.97 10.17 -3.00
CA SER A 239 31.15 9.59 -2.34
C SER A 239 31.75 8.40 -3.10
N PHE A 240 30.92 7.61 -3.82
CA PHE A 240 31.41 6.53 -4.67
C PHE A 240 32.19 7.06 -5.89
N THR A 241 31.87 8.25 -6.38
CA THR A 241 32.58 8.88 -7.51
C THR A 241 33.94 9.46 -7.11
N TRP A 242 34.20 9.63 -5.82
CA TRP A 242 35.48 10.12 -5.29
C TRP A 242 36.52 9.00 -5.13
N CYS A 243 36.11 7.73 -5.19
CA CYS A 243 37.04 6.61 -5.19
C CYS A 243 37.70 6.45 -6.57
N ASP A 244 39.04 6.52 -6.64
CA ASP A 244 39.80 6.41 -7.91
C ASP A 244 39.48 5.14 -8.71
N ARG A 245 39.09 4.05 -8.03
CA ARG A 245 38.68 2.77 -8.65
C ARG A 245 37.38 2.87 -9.46
N LEU A 246 36.51 3.83 -9.17
CA LEU A 246 35.19 3.99 -9.81
C LEU A 246 35.13 5.14 -10.82
N LYS A 247 36.17 5.98 -10.90
CA LYS A 247 36.27 7.07 -11.89
C LYS A 247 36.17 6.59 -13.34
N VAL A 248 36.63 5.37 -13.64
CA VAL A 248 36.55 4.77 -14.99
C VAL A 248 35.10 4.38 -15.37
N LYS A 249 34.22 4.14 -14.39
CA LYS A 249 32.79 3.84 -14.59
C LYS A 249 31.88 5.07 -14.47
N ASN A 250 32.45 6.25 -14.22
CA ASN A 250 31.70 7.46 -13.87
C ASN A 250 30.77 7.95 -15.01
N ASN A 251 31.17 7.74 -16.26
CA ASN A 251 30.34 8.05 -17.43
C ASN A 251 29.05 7.20 -17.50
N PHE A 252 29.05 5.99 -16.93
CA PHE A 252 27.88 5.12 -16.88
C PHE A 252 26.87 5.59 -15.82
N PHE A 253 27.34 5.98 -14.63
CA PHE A 253 26.47 6.48 -13.55
C PHE A 253 25.84 7.84 -13.86
N HIS A 254 26.60 8.77 -14.47
CA HIS A 254 26.06 10.05 -14.92
C HIS A 254 25.03 9.88 -16.04
N GLY A 255 25.19 8.90 -16.93
CA GLY A 255 24.19 8.58 -17.96
C GLY A 255 22.85 8.10 -17.38
N LEU A 256 22.89 7.25 -16.35
CA LEU A 256 21.69 6.72 -15.68
C LEU A 256 20.95 7.80 -14.88
N LEU A 257 21.66 8.68 -14.17
CA LEU A 257 21.04 9.76 -13.41
C LEU A 257 20.41 10.84 -14.30
N ASN A 258 20.98 11.09 -15.49
CA ASN A 258 20.40 12.03 -16.44
C ASN A 258 19.19 11.44 -17.18
N MET A 259 19.13 10.12 -17.43
CA MET A 259 17.93 9.47 -17.97
C MET A 259 16.78 9.42 -16.97
N ALA A 260 17.05 9.42 -15.67
CA ALA A 260 16.01 9.41 -14.63
C ALA A 260 15.40 10.80 -14.36
N ASN A 261 16.01 11.87 -14.89
CA ASN A 261 15.55 13.26 -14.76
C ASN A 261 15.00 13.85 -16.08
N CYS A 262 14.73 12.99 -17.08
CA CYS A 262 14.01 13.35 -18.32
C CYS A 262 12.65 12.65 -18.38
#